data_AF-A0A314Z896-F1
#
_entry.id   AF-A0A314Z896-F1
#
_cell.length_a   1.000
_cell.length_b   1.000
_cell.length_c   1.000
_cell.angle_alpha   90.00
_cell.angle_beta   90.00
_cell.angle_gamma   90.00
#
_symmetry.space_group_name_H-M   'P 1'
#
loop_
_entity.id
_entity.type
_entity.pdbx_description
1 polymer ?
#
loop_
_entity_poly.entity_id
_entity_poly.type
_entity_poly.pdbx_seq_one_letter_code
_entity_poly.pdbx_strand_id
1 'polypeptide(L)'
;MKEAQHVTLIDNWNNMHMHRDKGVWINEVAENKGKKMKAAMAMYIQQESASSSNPSEQISVSDVHQLGIMTKELGIGSGKRIRGLGSNLLVETSSRSTSRYSKTSMIEDERYNKLSETVEKLCDIVKQLQAGLTTDLGRSVNATVSTMVRDLGSDLILLILMILQLIITVTTYKVVVMVCIMVLKTLVMVIRLWYEWMHMLLLLVATAPKT
;
A
#
# COMPACT_ATOMS: atom_id res chain seq x y z
N MET A 1 27.89 -25.02 6.45
CA MET A 1 26.49 -25.50 6.35
C MET A 1 26.09 -26.00 7.73
N LYS A 2 25.07 -25.41 8.36
CA LYS A 2 24.52 -25.99 9.60
C LYS A 2 23.66 -27.18 9.18
N GLU A 3 24.11 -28.38 9.49
CA GLU A 3 23.31 -29.59 9.35
C GLU A 3 21.94 -29.36 9.98
N ALA A 4 20.88 -29.66 9.24
CA ALA A 4 19.53 -29.63 9.77
C ALA A 4 19.47 -30.68 10.90
N GLN A 5 19.53 -30.23 12.16
CA GLN A 5 19.33 -31.11 13.31
C GLN A 5 17.98 -31.79 13.16
N HIS A 6 18.00 -33.12 13.05
CA HIS A 6 16.79 -33.92 13.03
C HIS A 6 16.06 -33.75 14.37
N VAL A 7 15.01 -32.93 14.39
CA VAL A 7 14.21 -32.66 15.59
C VAL A 7 13.33 -33.87 15.87
N THR A 8 13.47 -34.47 17.05
CA THR A 8 12.65 -35.62 17.45
C THR A 8 11.20 -35.19 17.75
N LEU A 9 10.25 -36.13 17.71
CA LEU A 9 8.85 -35.89 18.10
C LEU A 9 8.75 -35.35 19.54
N ILE A 10 9.62 -35.84 20.43
CA ILE A 10 9.72 -35.39 21.82
C ILE A 10 10.25 -33.96 21.89
N ASP A 11 11.28 -33.61 21.10
CA ASP A 11 11.80 -32.23 21.05
C ASP A 11 10.76 -31.26 20.47
N ASN A 12 10.02 -31.68 19.45
CA ASN A 12 8.92 -30.89 18.91
C ASN A 12 7.82 -30.64 19.97
N TRP A 13 7.42 -31.68 20.72
CA TRP A 13 6.46 -31.54 21.81
C TRP A 13 6.96 -30.59 22.90
N ASN A 14 8.22 -30.70 23.30
CA ASN A 14 8.83 -29.82 24.30
C ASN A 14 8.85 -28.36 23.83
N ASN A 15 9.24 -28.11 22.58
CA ASN A 15 9.27 -26.77 21.99
C ASN A 15 7.89 -26.11 21.94
N MET A 16 6.81 -26.88 21.78
CA MET A 16 5.43 -26.38 21.82
C MET A 16 4.98 -25.99 23.23
N HIS A 17 5.62 -26.53 24.27
CA HIS A 17 5.27 -26.30 25.68
C HIS A 17 6.26 -25.36 26.39
N MET A 18 7.13 -24.71 25.61
CA MET A 18 8.05 -23.69 26.07
C MET A 18 7.76 -22.36 25.38
N HIS A 19 7.85 -21.26 26.13
CA HIS A 19 7.89 -19.93 25.55
C HIS A 19 9.23 -19.75 24.84
N ARG A 20 9.22 -19.76 23.49
CA ARG A 20 10.42 -19.68 22.64
C ARG A 20 11.36 -18.53 23.02
N ASP A 21 10.81 -17.42 23.49
CA ASP A 21 11.57 -16.19 23.77
C ASP A 21 12.16 -16.16 25.20
N LYS A 22 11.69 -17.04 26.09
CA LYS A 22 12.02 -17.01 27.52
C LYS A 22 12.62 -18.30 28.05
N GLY A 23 12.52 -19.41 27.31
CA GLY A 23 12.98 -20.72 27.78
C GLY A 23 12.19 -21.26 28.99
N VAL A 24 11.02 -20.69 29.27
CA VAL A 24 10.17 -21.06 30.41
C VAL A 24 9.04 -21.97 29.94
N TRP A 25 8.76 -23.02 30.70
CA TRP A 25 7.65 -23.94 30.45
C TRP A 25 6.29 -23.28 30.69
N ILE A 26 5.28 -23.67 29.92
CA ILE A 26 3.91 -23.15 30.07
C ILE A 26 3.32 -23.49 31.44
N ASN A 27 3.72 -24.62 32.05
CA ASN A 27 3.40 -24.99 33.42
C ASN A 27 4.31 -26.12 33.93
N GLU A 28 4.27 -26.37 35.24
CA GLU A 28 5.06 -27.40 35.94
C GLU A 28 4.72 -28.83 35.48
N VAL A 29 3.46 -29.10 35.10
CA VAL A 29 3.05 -30.41 34.61
C VAL A 29 3.71 -30.72 33.26
N ALA A 30 3.76 -29.74 32.36
CA ALA A 30 4.41 -29.85 31.06
C ALA A 30 5.92 -30.01 31.21
N GLU A 31 6.54 -29.27 32.13
CA GLU A 31 7.95 -29.40 32.48
C GLU A 31 8.28 -30.82 32.97
N ASN A 32 7.52 -31.31 33.95
CA ASN A 32 7.75 -32.64 34.51
C ASN A 32 7.58 -33.75 33.46
N LYS A 33 6.56 -33.65 32.59
CA LYS A 33 6.35 -34.61 31.49
C LYS A 33 7.45 -34.53 30.43
N GLY A 34 7.84 -33.33 30.03
CA GLY A 34 8.90 -33.11 29.05
C GLY A 34 10.25 -33.66 29.52
N LYS A 35 10.60 -33.41 30.79
CA LYS A 35 11.81 -33.97 31.43
C LYS A 35 11.79 -35.50 31.47
N LYS A 36 10.66 -36.12 31.84
CA LYS A 36 10.52 -37.58 31.86
C LYS A 36 10.66 -38.21 30.47
N MET A 37 10.05 -37.61 29.45
CA MET A 37 10.19 -38.09 28.07
C MET A 37 11.62 -37.97 27.55
N LYS A 38 12.31 -36.85 27.84
CA LYS A 38 13.73 -36.70 27.49
C LYS A 38 14.62 -37.71 28.20
N ALA A 39 14.36 -37.95 29.49
CA ALA A 39 15.12 -38.95 30.27
C ALA A 39 14.90 -40.37 29.73
N ALA A 40 13.67 -40.75 29.42
CA ALA A 40 13.34 -42.05 28.83
C ALA A 40 14.00 -42.25 27.45
N MET A 41 14.02 -41.20 26.62
CA MET A 41 14.71 -41.20 25.34
C MET A 41 16.22 -41.39 25.50
N ALA A 42 16.85 -40.68 26.43
CA ALA A 42 18.27 -40.81 26.72
C ALA A 42 18.65 -42.21 27.24
N MET A 43 17.82 -42.79 28.10
CA MET A 43 18.00 -44.16 28.59
C MET A 43 17.91 -45.19 27.45
N TYR A 44 16.95 -45.02 26.53
CA TYR A 44 16.83 -45.90 25.37
C TYR A 44 18.06 -45.81 24.46
N ILE A 45 18.53 -44.60 24.16
CA ILE A 45 19.76 -44.40 23.38
C ILE A 45 20.95 -45.07 24.07
N GLN A 46 21.06 -44.95 25.40
CA GLN A 46 22.14 -45.57 26.17
C GLN A 46 22.07 -47.11 26.13
N GLN A 47 20.87 -47.68 26.22
CA GLN A 47 20.66 -49.14 26.15
C GLN A 47 20.98 -49.71 24.77
N GLU A 48 20.52 -49.04 23.70
CA GLU A 48 20.85 -49.41 22.32
C GLU A 48 22.36 -49.26 22.06
N SER A 49 22.98 -48.21 22.62
CA SER A 49 24.44 -48.00 22.53
C SER A 49 25.24 -49.10 23.22
N ALA A 50 24.73 -49.61 24.35
CA ALA A 50 25.35 -50.71 25.07
C ALA A 50 25.17 -52.08 24.39
N SER A 51 24.13 -52.23 23.55
CA SER A 51 23.85 -53.44 22.77
C SER A 51 24.52 -53.44 21.38
N SER A 52 25.05 -52.30 20.93
CA SER A 52 25.72 -52.16 19.65
C SER A 52 27.20 -52.57 19.75
N SER A 53 27.66 -53.40 18.82
CA SER A 53 29.06 -53.81 18.70
C SER A 53 29.98 -52.74 18.10
N ASN A 54 29.43 -51.61 17.64
CA ASN A 54 30.16 -50.51 17.00
C ASN A 54 29.86 -49.15 17.68
N PRO A 55 30.80 -48.57 18.44
CA PRO A 55 30.56 -47.34 19.21
C PRO A 55 30.49 -46.04 18.40
N SER A 56 30.52 -46.11 17.05
CA SER A 56 30.57 -44.95 16.16
C SER A 56 29.28 -44.69 15.37
N GLU A 57 28.26 -45.55 15.49
CA GLU A 57 26.97 -45.29 14.85
C GLU A 57 26.12 -44.36 15.72
N GLN A 58 25.70 -43.24 15.15
CA GLN A 58 24.79 -42.31 15.79
C GLN A 58 23.41 -42.96 15.90
N ILE A 59 23.07 -43.48 17.09
CA ILE A 59 21.82 -44.19 17.32
C ILE A 59 20.65 -43.21 17.26
N SER A 60 19.97 -43.19 16.12
CA SER A 60 18.72 -42.47 15.94
C SER A 60 17.57 -43.31 16.48
N VAL A 61 16.81 -42.78 17.44
CA VAL A 61 15.61 -43.45 17.95
C VAL A 61 14.49 -43.39 16.91
N SER A 62 13.93 -44.53 16.54
CA SER A 62 12.82 -44.60 15.58
C SER A 62 11.57 -43.87 16.07
N ASP A 63 10.77 -43.34 15.13
CA ASP A 63 9.53 -42.63 15.45
C ASP A 63 8.53 -43.49 16.24
N VAL A 64 8.49 -44.81 15.96
CA VAL A 64 7.65 -45.77 16.70
C VAL A 64 8.03 -45.81 18.17
N HIS A 65 9.33 -45.80 18.48
CA HIS A 65 9.80 -45.82 19.85
C HIS A 65 9.57 -44.48 20.57
N GLN A 66 9.78 -43.37 19.86
CA GLN A 66 9.45 -42.03 20.36
C GLN A 66 7.96 -41.91 20.71
N LEU A 67 7.07 -42.40 19.84
CA LEU A 67 5.63 -42.46 20.09
C LEU A 67 5.29 -43.34 21.30
N GLY A 68 6.01 -44.45 21.50
CA GLY A 68 5.88 -45.30 22.69
C GLY A 68 6.20 -44.56 23.99
N ILE A 69 7.31 -43.82 24.01
CA ILE A 69 7.72 -42.98 25.15
C ILE A 69 6.67 -41.90 25.42
N MET A 70 6.23 -41.19 24.37
CA MET A 70 5.20 -40.15 24.49
C MET A 70 3.89 -40.72 25.02
N THR A 71 3.48 -41.89 24.54
CA THR A 71 2.25 -42.57 24.98
C THR A 71 2.31 -42.94 26.46
N LYS A 72 3.48 -43.39 26.96
CA LYS A 72 3.67 -43.76 28.36
C LYS A 72 3.56 -42.56 29.31
N GLU A 73 4.17 -41.43 28.96
CA GLU A 73 4.23 -40.24 29.83
C GLU A 73 3.03 -39.28 29.66
N LEU A 74 2.50 -39.19 28.44
CA LEU A 74 1.32 -38.37 28.16
C LEU A 74 0.01 -39.15 28.42
N GLY A 75 0.09 -40.48 28.46
CA GLY A 75 -1.03 -41.41 28.60
C GLY A 75 -1.69 -41.74 27.26
N ILE A 76 -2.37 -42.90 27.18
CA ILE A 76 -3.32 -43.20 26.11
C ILE A 76 -4.58 -42.37 26.39
N GLY A 77 -4.66 -41.19 25.79
CA GLY A 77 -5.88 -40.39 25.82
C GLY A 77 -6.97 -41.18 25.12
N SER A 78 -7.91 -41.77 25.87
CA SER A 78 -9.14 -42.33 25.32
C SER A 78 -9.91 -41.21 24.62
N GLY A 79 -9.68 -41.04 23.33
CA GLY A 79 -10.43 -40.12 22.45
C GLY A 79 -10.13 -38.62 22.59
N LYS A 80 -8.99 -38.18 23.14
CA LYS A 80 -8.63 -36.74 23.13
C LYS A 80 -7.21 -36.51 22.60
N ARG A 81 -7.19 -36.26 21.28
CA ARG A 81 -6.11 -35.71 20.43
C ARG A 81 -4.94 -35.06 21.19
N ILE A 82 -3.72 -35.48 20.87
CA ILE A 82 -2.51 -34.67 21.07
C ILE A 82 -2.65 -33.45 20.16
N ARG A 83 -2.89 -32.27 20.76
CA ARG A 83 -3.11 -31.03 20.04
C ARG A 83 -1.74 -30.48 19.61
N GLY A 84 -1.31 -30.83 18.40
CA GLY A 84 0.02 -30.44 17.89
C GLY A 84 0.32 -30.81 16.45
N LEU A 85 -0.69 -31.15 15.64
CA LEU A 85 -0.52 -31.35 14.20
C LEU A 85 -1.47 -30.39 13.49
N GLY A 86 -0.90 -29.69 12.51
CA GLY A 86 -1.56 -28.66 11.73
C GLY A 86 -2.83 -29.13 11.04
N SER A 87 -3.57 -28.13 10.58
CA SER A 87 -4.73 -28.15 9.69
C SER A 87 -5.08 -29.52 9.11
N ASN A 88 -6.31 -29.99 9.39
CA ASN A 88 -7.01 -31.17 8.84
C ASN A 88 -7.08 -32.41 9.76
N LEU A 89 -7.57 -32.25 10.99
CA LEU A 89 -8.05 -33.40 11.76
C LEU A 89 -9.58 -33.46 11.78
N LEU A 90 -10.14 -34.33 10.94
CA LEU A 90 -11.54 -34.75 10.98
C LEU A 90 -11.82 -35.38 12.35
N VAL A 91 -12.87 -34.92 13.02
CA VAL A 91 -13.28 -35.40 14.33
C VAL A 91 -14.28 -36.54 14.11
N GLU A 92 -13.84 -37.79 14.27
CA GLU A 92 -14.77 -38.89 14.53
C GLU A 92 -14.98 -39.00 16.04
N THR A 93 -16.16 -38.63 16.51
CA THR A 93 -16.56 -38.80 17.90
C THR A 93 -16.90 -40.27 18.16
N SER A 94 -16.07 -40.95 18.94
CA SER A 94 -16.39 -42.29 19.47
C SER A 94 -17.59 -42.19 20.43
N SER A 95 -18.72 -42.73 19.99
CA SER A 95 -19.95 -42.83 20.75
C SER A 95 -19.94 -44.11 21.59
N ARG A 96 -19.76 -43.99 22.92
CA ARG A 96 -20.29 -44.97 23.86
C ARG A 96 -21.37 -44.30 24.71
N SER A 97 -22.57 -44.81 24.52
CA SER A 97 -23.87 -44.18 24.73
C SER A 97 -24.24 -43.98 26.19
N THR A 98 -24.62 -42.75 26.56
CA THR A 98 -25.73 -42.46 27.48
C THR A 98 -26.09 -40.97 27.35
N SER A 99 -27.33 -40.71 26.91
CA SER A 99 -28.01 -39.40 26.74
C SER A 99 -27.12 -38.19 26.42
N ARG A 100 -26.85 -37.91 25.14
CA ARG A 100 -26.11 -36.70 24.76
C ARG A 100 -26.55 -36.05 23.45
N TYR A 101 -27.84 -36.17 23.12
CA TYR A 101 -28.39 -35.60 21.89
C TYR A 101 -28.59 -34.07 21.93
N SER A 102 -28.20 -33.37 23.01
CA SER A 102 -28.46 -31.92 23.16
C SER A 102 -27.21 -31.06 23.39
N LYS A 103 -26.00 -31.63 23.44
CA LYS A 103 -24.79 -30.87 23.83
C LYS A 103 -23.81 -30.60 22.69
N THR A 104 -23.88 -31.36 21.60
CA THR A 104 -23.04 -31.17 20.40
C THR A 104 -23.62 -30.11 19.46
N SER A 105 -24.95 -30.06 19.29
CA SER A 105 -25.62 -29.01 18.50
C SER A 105 -25.39 -27.60 19.07
N MET A 106 -25.50 -27.43 20.40
CA MET A 106 -25.24 -26.14 21.05
C MET A 106 -23.81 -25.61 20.82
N ILE A 107 -22.82 -26.49 20.74
CA ILE A 107 -21.41 -26.08 20.56
C ILE A 107 -21.13 -25.73 19.10
N GLU A 108 -21.74 -26.46 18.16
CA GLU A 108 -21.62 -26.15 16.73
C GLU A 108 -22.37 -24.86 16.38
N ASP A 109 -23.57 -24.65 16.93
CA ASP A 109 -24.36 -23.43 16.78
C ASP A 109 -23.63 -22.20 17.34
N GLU A 110 -22.98 -22.31 18.50
CA GLU A 110 -22.21 -21.19 19.06
C GLU A 110 -21.00 -20.83 18.20
N ARG A 111 -20.32 -21.82 17.60
CA ARG A 111 -19.19 -21.59 16.68
C ARG A 111 -19.67 -20.98 15.37
N TYR A 112 -20.81 -21.43 14.84
CA TYR A 112 -21.43 -20.84 13.66
C TYR A 112 -21.86 -19.41 13.90
N ASN A 113 -22.47 -19.12 15.05
CA ASN A 113 -22.90 -17.76 15.40
C ASN A 113 -21.71 -16.81 15.57
N LYS A 114 -20.65 -17.23 16.26
CA LYS A 114 -19.41 -16.43 16.36
C LYS A 114 -18.76 -16.20 15.00
N LEU A 115 -18.74 -17.23 14.15
CA LEU A 115 -18.18 -17.11 12.81
C LEU A 115 -19.00 -16.14 11.95
N SER A 116 -20.34 -16.27 11.99
CA SER A 116 -21.27 -15.39 11.29
C SER A 116 -21.09 -13.94 11.74
N GLU A 117 -21.01 -13.69 13.05
CA GLU A 117 -20.79 -12.35 13.59
C GLU A 117 -19.44 -11.76 13.14
N THR A 118 -18.37 -12.57 13.08
CA THR A 118 -17.08 -12.11 12.55
C THR A 118 -17.12 -11.83 11.05
N VAL A 119 -17.82 -12.64 10.27
CA VAL A 119 -17.96 -12.45 8.81
C VAL A 119 -18.76 -11.18 8.53
N GLU A 120 -19.80 -10.92 9.30
CA GLU A 120 -20.63 -9.73 9.16
C GLU A 120 -19.84 -8.45 9.48
N LYS A 121 -19.06 -8.45 10.57
CA LYS A 121 -18.12 -7.37 10.90
C LYS A 121 -17.08 -7.16 9.81
N LEU A 122 -16.55 -8.25 9.22
CA LEU A 122 -15.60 -8.15 8.12
C LEU A 122 -16.23 -7.52 6.89
N CYS A 123 -17.46 -7.90 6.57
CA CYS A 123 -18.22 -7.38 5.43
C CYS A 123 -18.47 -5.87 5.59
N ASP A 124 -18.81 -5.42 6.79
CA ASP A 124 -18.98 -3.98 7.08
C ASP A 124 -17.67 -3.20 6.96
N ILE A 125 -16.56 -3.75 7.44
CA ILE A 125 -15.23 -3.12 7.26
C ILE A 125 -14.88 -2.99 5.78
N VAL A 126 -15.13 -4.04 4.98
CA VAL A 126 -14.86 -4.02 3.53
C VAL A 126 -15.72 -2.96 2.84
N LYS A 127 -17.01 -2.86 3.18
CA LYS A 127 -17.90 -1.81 2.63
C LYS A 127 -17.42 -0.40 3.00
N GLN A 128 -17.00 -0.19 4.25
CA GLN A 128 -16.47 1.10 4.70
C GLN A 128 -15.17 1.47 3.97
N LEU A 129 -14.25 0.51 3.80
CA LEU A 129 -13.02 0.71 3.02
C LEU A 129 -13.30 1.02 1.55
N GLN A 130 -14.26 0.33 0.93
CA GLN A 130 -14.65 0.57 -0.45
C GLN A 130 -15.29 1.96 -0.64
N ALA A 131 -16.13 2.40 0.30
CA ALA A 131 -16.70 3.75 0.32
C ALA A 131 -15.62 4.82 0.57
N GLY A 132 -14.67 4.56 1.47
CA GLY A 132 -13.53 5.44 1.73
C GLY A 132 -12.67 5.62 0.49
N LEU A 133 -12.28 4.53 -0.16
CA LEU A 133 -11.41 4.56 -1.35
C LEU A 133 -12.06 5.29 -2.53
N THR A 134 -13.34 5.04 -2.79
CA THR A 134 -14.08 5.72 -3.87
C THR A 134 -14.23 7.22 -3.62
N THR A 135 -14.46 7.62 -2.36
CA THR A 135 -14.58 9.04 -2.01
C THR A 135 -13.25 9.78 -1.95
N ASP A 136 -12.18 9.15 -1.46
CA ASP A 136 -10.83 9.74 -1.43
C ASP A 136 -10.24 9.87 -2.83
N LEU A 137 -10.37 8.82 -3.66
CA LEU A 137 -9.88 8.88 -5.04
C LEU A 137 -10.67 9.93 -5.84
N GLY A 138 -12.00 9.98 -5.66
CA GLY A 138 -12.85 11.00 -6.27
C GLY A 138 -12.48 12.42 -5.84
N ARG A 139 -12.26 12.66 -4.54
CA ARG A 139 -11.83 13.98 -4.02
C ARG A 139 -10.45 14.37 -4.52
N SER A 140 -9.50 13.45 -4.53
CA SER A 140 -8.12 13.69 -5.00
C SER A 140 -8.06 14.04 -6.49
N VAL A 141 -8.77 13.27 -7.32
CA VAL A 141 -8.87 13.55 -8.77
C VAL A 141 -9.57 14.89 -9.01
N ASN A 142 -10.67 15.16 -8.32
CA ASN A 142 -11.41 16.42 -8.50
C ASN A 142 -10.58 17.65 -8.09
N ALA A 143 -9.83 17.56 -6.99
CA ALA A 143 -8.92 18.63 -6.57
C ALA A 143 -7.82 18.90 -7.62
N THR A 144 -7.21 17.84 -8.15
CA THR A 144 -6.15 17.92 -9.16
C THR A 144 -6.67 18.51 -10.47
N VAL A 145 -7.84 18.06 -10.95
CA VAL A 145 -8.47 18.59 -12.15
C VAL A 145 -8.86 20.05 -11.94
N SER A 146 -9.41 20.41 -10.78
CA SER A 146 -9.77 21.80 -10.47
C SER A 146 -8.55 22.73 -10.49
N THR A 147 -7.41 22.31 -9.95
CA THR A 147 -6.17 23.10 -10.02
C THR A 147 -5.66 23.23 -11.45
N MET A 148 -5.65 22.16 -12.24
CA MET A 148 -5.20 22.20 -13.62
C MET A 148 -6.09 23.10 -14.49
N VAL A 149 -7.41 23.01 -14.33
CA VAL A 149 -8.38 23.85 -15.05
C VAL A 149 -8.19 25.32 -14.68
N ARG A 150 -7.94 25.63 -13.40
CA ARG A 150 -7.69 27.01 -12.96
C ARG A 150 -6.41 27.57 -13.57
N ASP A 151 -5.34 26.80 -13.58
CA ASP A 151 -4.04 27.22 -14.12
C ASP A 151 -4.11 27.44 -15.65
N LEU A 152 -4.74 26.52 -16.38
CA LEU A 152 -5.03 26.67 -17.81
C LEU A 152 -5.92 27.89 -18.09
N GLY A 153 -6.92 28.13 -17.23
CA GLY A 153 -7.79 29.30 -17.32
C GLY A 153 -7.03 30.60 -17.15
N SER A 154 -6.12 30.68 -16.16
CA SER A 154 -5.29 31.87 -15.97
C SER A 154 -4.33 32.12 -17.13
N ASP A 155 -3.71 31.07 -17.67
CA ASP A 155 -2.79 31.20 -18.80
C ASP A 155 -3.52 31.66 -20.07
N LEU A 156 -4.73 31.16 -20.32
CA LEU A 156 -5.56 31.60 -21.44
C LEU A 156 -5.99 33.07 -21.28
N ILE A 157 -6.36 33.50 -20.07
CA ILE A 157 -6.71 34.89 -19.78
C ILE A 157 -5.50 35.80 -20.02
N LEU A 158 -4.32 35.41 -19.54
CA LEU A 158 -3.07 36.15 -19.78
C LEU A 158 -2.77 36.30 -21.27
N LEU A 159 -2.92 35.21 -22.04
CA LEU A 159 -2.72 35.22 -23.49
C LEU A 159 -3.70 36.16 -24.20
N ILE A 160 -4.99 36.15 -23.81
CA ILE A 160 -5.99 37.08 -24.35
C ILE A 160 -5.63 38.54 -24.04
N LEU A 161 -5.21 38.83 -22.81
CA LEU A 161 -4.79 40.18 -22.41
C LEU A 161 -3.55 40.64 -23.19
N MET A 162 -2.58 39.77 -23.40
CA MET A 162 -1.39 40.06 -24.23
C MET A 162 -1.77 40.37 -25.68
N ILE A 163 -2.66 39.57 -26.28
CA ILE A 163 -3.14 39.80 -27.66
C ILE A 163 -3.90 41.13 -27.73
N LEU A 164 -4.77 41.42 -26.77
CA LEU A 164 -5.51 42.68 -26.71
C LEU A 164 -4.58 43.89 -26.64
N GLN A 165 -3.55 43.82 -25.78
CA GLN A 165 -2.54 44.87 -25.64
C GLN A 165 -1.76 45.08 -26.94
N LEU A 166 -1.43 44.00 -27.65
CA LEU A 166 -0.75 44.07 -28.95
C LEU A 166 -1.64 44.76 -30.00
N ILE A 167 -2.92 44.40 -30.08
CA ILE A 167 -3.89 45.00 -31.00
C ILE A 167 -4.02 46.51 -30.75
N ILE A 168 -4.13 46.91 -29.48
CA ILE A 168 -4.19 48.33 -29.09
C ILE A 168 -2.93 49.04 -29.56
N THR A 169 -1.74 48.49 -29.26
CA THR A 169 -0.44 49.08 -29.63
C THR A 169 -0.32 49.27 -31.15
N VAL A 170 -0.69 48.27 -31.94
CA VAL A 170 -0.64 48.33 -33.41
C VAL A 170 -1.62 49.37 -33.95
N THR A 171 -2.84 49.43 -33.38
CA THR A 171 -3.85 50.41 -33.78
C THR A 171 -3.39 51.83 -33.49
N THR A 172 -2.87 52.08 -32.29
CA THR A 172 -2.32 53.38 -31.88
C THR A 172 -1.16 53.79 -32.78
N TYR A 173 -0.22 52.88 -33.06
CA TYR A 173 0.89 53.15 -33.98
C TYR A 173 0.39 53.53 -35.38
N LYS A 174 -0.58 52.79 -35.93
CA LYS A 174 -1.17 53.09 -37.24
C LYS A 174 -1.81 54.47 -37.29
N VAL A 175 -2.54 54.86 -36.24
CA VAL A 175 -3.16 56.19 -36.13
C VAL A 175 -2.09 57.28 -36.09
N VAL A 176 -1.04 57.11 -35.27
CA VAL A 176 0.08 58.06 -35.19
C VAL A 176 0.75 58.24 -36.54
N VAL A 177 1.04 57.14 -37.25
CA VAL A 177 1.64 57.19 -38.60
C VAL A 177 0.73 57.92 -39.59
N MET A 178 -0.58 57.65 -39.58
CA MET A 178 -1.53 58.38 -40.43
C MET A 178 -1.52 59.89 -40.15
N VAL A 179 -1.52 60.29 -38.88
CA VAL A 179 -1.46 61.70 -38.48
C VAL A 179 -0.14 62.33 -38.93
N CYS A 180 0.99 61.66 -38.73
CA CYS A 180 2.29 62.14 -39.21
C CYS A 180 2.31 62.36 -40.73
N ILE A 181 1.76 61.43 -41.50
CA ILE A 181 1.65 61.55 -42.97
C ILE A 181 0.74 62.74 -43.35
N MET A 182 -0.38 62.92 -42.66
CA MET A 182 -1.27 64.07 -42.90
C MET A 182 -0.58 65.40 -42.62
N VAL A 183 0.12 65.52 -41.49
CA VAL A 183 0.88 66.73 -41.12
C VAL A 183 1.96 67.01 -42.16
N LEU A 184 2.72 65.99 -42.58
CA LEU A 184 3.77 66.14 -43.59
C LEU A 184 3.18 66.62 -44.93
N LYS A 185 2.04 66.06 -45.37
CA LYS A 185 1.34 66.51 -46.58
C LYS A 185 0.93 67.98 -46.48
N THR A 186 0.35 68.40 -45.35
CA THR A 186 -0.03 69.80 -45.13
C THR A 186 1.19 70.73 -45.16
N LEU A 187 2.28 70.33 -44.51
CA LEU A 187 3.52 71.11 -44.45
C LEU A 187 4.15 71.28 -45.84
N VAL A 188 4.19 70.21 -46.65
CA VAL A 188 4.64 70.27 -48.05
C VAL A 188 3.76 71.21 -48.88
N MET A 189 2.43 71.18 -48.69
CA MET A 189 1.51 72.09 -49.38
C MET A 189 1.77 73.56 -49.00
N VAL A 190 1.98 73.85 -47.72
CA VAL A 190 2.30 75.20 -47.22
C VAL A 190 3.63 75.69 -47.77
N ILE A 191 4.68 74.87 -47.77
CA ILE A 191 5.98 75.22 -48.35
C ILE A 191 5.84 75.55 -49.83
N ARG A 192 5.11 74.74 -50.59
CA ARG A 192 4.86 74.99 -52.01
C ARG A 192 4.14 76.32 -52.23
N LEU A 193 3.07 76.59 -51.48
CA LEU A 193 2.34 77.85 -51.58
C LEU A 193 3.21 79.06 -51.24
N TRP A 194 4.05 78.94 -50.21
CA TRP A 194 4.99 79.99 -49.82
C TRP A 194 6.03 80.25 -50.91
N TYR A 195 6.57 79.19 -51.54
CA TYR A 195 7.50 79.30 -52.65
C TYR A 195 6.89 80.01 -53.86
N GLU A 196 5.66 79.64 -54.24
CA GLU A 196 4.91 80.30 -55.33
C GLU A 196 4.66 81.79 -55.02
N TRP A 197 4.28 82.12 -53.78
CA TRP A 197 4.09 83.50 -53.34
C TRP A 197 5.39 84.31 -53.38
N MET A 198 6.49 83.76 -52.88
CA MET A 198 7.80 84.40 -52.90
C MET A 198 8.29 84.62 -54.33
N HIS A 199 8.07 83.65 -55.22
CA HIS A 199 8.40 83.79 -56.64
C HIS A 199 7.59 84.92 -57.30
N MET A 200 6.28 85.02 -57.02
CA MET A 200 5.44 86.13 -57.51
C MET A 200 5.89 87.49 -56.98
N LEU A 201 6.24 87.58 -55.68
CA LEU A 201 6.79 88.79 -55.07
C LEU A 201 8.10 89.22 -55.71
N LEU A 202 9.02 88.27 -55.95
CA LEU A 202 10.29 88.54 -56.63
C LEU A 202 10.08 89.05 -58.06
N LEU A 203 9.15 88.46 -58.82
CA LEU A 203 8.80 88.93 -60.17
C LEU A 203 8.19 90.34 -60.14
N LEU A 204 7.32 90.63 -59.17
CA LEU A 204 6.72 91.96 -59.01
C LEU A 204 7.80 93.01 -58.72
N VAL A 205 8.73 92.72 -57.82
CA VAL A 205 9.85 93.63 -57.50
C VAL A 205 10.78 93.81 -58.70
N ALA A 206 11.07 92.75 -59.44
CA ALA A 206 11.95 92.81 -60.61
C ALA A 206 11.34 93.61 -61.79
N THR A 207 10.02 93.70 -61.88
CA THR A 207 9.30 94.41 -62.94
C THR A 207 8.92 95.85 -62.56
N ALA A 208 9.24 96.29 -61.34
CA ALA A 208 9.00 97.67 -60.92
C ALA A 208 9.92 98.65 -61.68
N PRO A 209 9.38 99.74 -62.27
CA PRO A 209 10.19 100.71 -63.00
C PRO A 209 11.18 101.40 -62.06
N LYS A 210 12.46 101.40 -62.43
CA LYS A 210 13.51 102.16 -61.73
C LYS A 210 13.18 103.64 -61.90
N THR A 211 12.80 104.29 -60.80
CA THR A 211 12.69 105.74 -60.69
C THR A 211 14.01 106.34 -60.26
#